data_AF-A0A1M6W073-F1
#
_entry.id   AF-A0A1M6W073-F1
#
_cell.length_a   1.000
_cell.length_b   1.000
_cell.length_c   1.000
_cell.angle_alpha   90.00
_cell.angle_beta   90.00
_cell.angle_gamma   90.00
#
_symmetry.space_group_name_H-M   'P 1'
#
loop_
_entity.id
_entity.type
_entity.pdbx_description
1 polymer ?
#
loop_
_entity_poly.entity_id
_entity_poly.type
_entity_poly.pdbx_seq_one_letter_code
_entity_poly.pdbx_strand_id
1 'polypeptide(L)'
;MSGKHAGCLRLWLSQPALGPRDVSPLLMWSVAMAAVAIVPFFAGPWLLSTVRDALVMGILALSYDLLWGRAGVLTLGHTTFLGLGAYGFAITTVQFGQAAVTGLAVGMFCAVAVAAVIGYFLLFAGVRLHFFAIISLAVLIVAQQLAVSWQSITGGDTGILGIPGLSFSVGSHTLDMSGPRASWYTVAVVLLAATALIWLVCRSRYGKVLDAIASNEWRAKACGYHTSFHLLLVFVASAALAAIAGALMAACSGVVAPDVFSPLLATEVILWVAIGGRGRIGGPVIAAVVLTLVRQTVSSYSTDGWPLILGGLFLACVLFMPKGLRLHELVEAAHRAGRAVWGRPPVHRAGHAQEER
;
A
#
# COMPACT_ATOMS: atom_id res chain seq x y z
N MET A 1 -4.21 -15.96 -35.75
CA MET A 1 -3.19 -15.94 -34.67
C MET A 1 -3.78 -16.61 -33.43
N SER A 2 -3.00 -17.51 -32.84
CA SER A 2 -3.42 -18.67 -32.04
C SER A 2 -4.09 -18.35 -30.68
N GLY A 3 -5.17 -19.06 -30.37
CA GLY A 3 -6.00 -18.95 -29.16
C GLY A 3 -5.31 -19.28 -27.83
N LYS A 4 -4.00 -19.56 -27.81
CA LYS A 4 -3.23 -19.80 -26.58
C LYS A 4 -2.84 -18.52 -25.81
N HIS A 5 -2.74 -17.37 -26.48
CA HIS A 5 -2.44 -16.09 -25.80
C HIS A 5 -3.67 -15.41 -25.18
N ALA A 6 -4.88 -15.73 -25.67
CA ALA A 6 -6.13 -15.20 -25.12
C ALA A 6 -6.44 -15.72 -23.70
N GLY A 7 -5.97 -16.94 -23.36
CA GLY A 7 -6.10 -17.52 -22.02
C GLY A 7 -5.20 -16.85 -20.98
N CYS A 8 -3.99 -16.44 -21.36
CA CYS A 8 -3.01 -15.83 -20.46
C CYS A 8 -3.44 -14.41 -20.03
N LEU A 9 -4.07 -13.64 -20.94
CA LEU A 9 -4.68 -12.34 -20.62
C LEU A 9 -5.93 -12.45 -19.73
N ARG A 10 -6.76 -13.49 -19.90
CA ARG A 10 -7.93 -13.71 -19.01
C ARG A 10 -7.53 -13.92 -17.55
N LEU A 11 -6.39 -14.58 -17.31
CA LEU A 11 -5.87 -14.91 -15.99
C LEU A 11 -5.22 -13.73 -15.25
N TRP A 12 -4.78 -12.71 -15.99
CA TRP A 12 -4.27 -11.44 -15.45
C TRP A 12 -5.40 -10.54 -14.91
N LEU A 13 -6.62 -10.77 -15.42
CA LEU A 13 -7.81 -9.96 -15.16
C LEU A 13 -8.82 -10.64 -14.22
N SER A 14 -8.72 -11.96 -14.04
CA SER A 14 -9.57 -12.70 -13.11
C SER A 14 -9.05 -12.54 -11.68
N GLN A 15 -9.36 -11.40 -11.07
CA GLN A 15 -9.48 -11.30 -9.62
C GLN A 15 -10.58 -12.29 -9.21
N PRO A 16 -10.38 -13.21 -8.23
CA PRO A 16 -11.52 -13.90 -7.65
C PRO A 16 -12.44 -12.82 -7.09
N ALA A 17 -13.67 -12.74 -7.60
CA ALA A 17 -14.68 -11.87 -7.02
C ALA A 17 -14.73 -12.20 -5.53
N LEU A 18 -14.54 -11.21 -4.66
CA LEU A 18 -14.72 -11.39 -3.21
C LEU A 18 -16.07 -12.07 -3.00
N GLY A 19 -16.01 -13.33 -2.59
CA GLY A 19 -17.19 -14.17 -2.51
C GLY A 19 -18.01 -13.73 -1.31
N PRO A 20 -19.36 -13.73 -1.37
CA PRO A 20 -20.20 -13.44 -0.21
C PRO A 20 -20.02 -14.42 0.96
N ARG A 21 -19.24 -15.50 0.79
CA ARG A 21 -18.91 -16.53 1.79
C ARG A 21 -17.46 -16.49 2.31
N ASP A 22 -16.66 -15.49 1.93
CA ASP A 22 -15.32 -15.34 2.50
C ASP A 22 -15.45 -14.92 3.98
N VAL A 23 -15.30 -15.88 4.89
CA VAL A 23 -15.15 -15.69 6.35
C VAL A 23 -13.72 -15.26 6.73
N SER A 24 -12.80 -15.28 5.76
CA SER A 24 -11.41 -14.82 5.90
C SER A 24 -11.26 -13.35 6.32
N PRO A 25 -12.14 -12.38 5.94
CA PRO A 25 -12.05 -11.03 6.45
C PRO A 25 -12.36 -11.03 7.94
N LEU A 26 -13.47 -11.61 8.41
CA LEU A 26 -13.85 -11.56 9.82
C LEU A 26 -12.80 -12.20 10.73
N LEU A 27 -12.23 -13.33 10.31
CA LEU A 27 -11.11 -13.96 11.02
C LEU A 27 -9.88 -13.04 11.03
N MET A 28 -9.47 -12.50 9.87
CA MET A 28 -8.33 -11.57 9.77
C MET A 28 -8.56 -10.28 10.58
N TRP A 29 -9.78 -9.75 10.57
CA TRP A 29 -10.22 -8.60 11.36
C TRP A 29 -10.16 -8.89 12.84
N SER A 30 -10.64 -10.06 13.28
CA SER A 30 -10.59 -10.49 14.68
C SER A 30 -9.14 -10.69 15.16
N VAL A 31 -8.28 -11.26 14.32
CA VAL A 31 -6.84 -11.43 14.62
C VAL A 31 -6.13 -10.08 14.64
N ALA A 32 -6.43 -9.19 13.70
CA ALA A 32 -5.87 -7.84 13.68
C ALA A 32 -6.31 -7.03 14.92
N MET A 33 -7.59 -7.09 15.29
CA MET A 33 -8.09 -6.45 16.51
C MET A 33 -7.49 -7.05 17.78
N ALA A 34 -7.33 -8.38 17.84
CA ALA A 34 -6.67 -9.05 18.95
C ALA A 34 -5.19 -8.62 19.06
N ALA A 35 -4.47 -8.58 17.94
CA ALA A 35 -3.09 -8.11 17.91
C ALA A 35 -2.97 -6.64 18.39
N VAL A 36 -3.86 -5.76 17.93
CA VAL A 36 -3.90 -4.35 18.34
C VAL A 36 -4.13 -4.20 19.85
N ALA A 37 -5.02 -5.02 20.42
CA ALA A 37 -5.33 -4.98 21.84
C ALA A 37 -4.21 -5.59 22.69
N ILE A 38 -3.57 -6.68 22.24
CA ILE A 38 -2.66 -7.49 23.06
C ILE A 38 -1.23 -6.95 23.03
N VAL A 39 -0.73 -6.48 21.88
CA VAL A 39 0.68 -6.05 21.71
C VAL A 39 1.16 -5.03 22.76
N PRO A 40 0.38 -3.98 23.14
CA PRO A 40 0.81 -3.00 24.14
C PRO A 40 1.03 -3.54 25.55
N PHE A 41 0.47 -4.71 25.88
CA PHE A 41 0.63 -5.32 27.20
C PHE A 41 1.95 -6.09 27.33
N PHE A 42 2.52 -6.53 26.21
CA PHE A 42 3.76 -7.33 26.17
C PHE A 42 4.96 -6.56 25.60
N ALA A 43 4.72 -5.48 24.85
CA ALA A 43 5.76 -4.70 24.21
C ALA A 43 6.26 -3.54 25.08
N GLY A 44 7.58 -3.38 25.18
CA GLY A 44 8.20 -2.17 25.73
C GLY A 44 8.00 -0.94 24.84
N PRO A 45 8.22 0.29 25.34
CA PRO A 45 7.96 1.54 24.61
C PRO A 45 8.65 1.62 23.25
N TRP A 46 9.89 1.14 23.16
CA TRP A 46 10.66 1.12 21.92
C TRP A 46 10.02 0.24 20.86
N LEU A 47 9.73 -1.03 21.18
CA LEU A 47 9.09 -1.96 20.25
C LEU A 47 7.71 -1.43 19.82
N LEU A 48 6.99 -0.79 20.73
CA LEU A 48 5.69 -0.20 20.42
C LEU A 48 5.79 0.93 19.39
N SER A 49 6.77 1.83 19.52
CA SER A 49 7.02 2.88 18.51
C SER A 49 7.44 2.29 17.16
N THR A 50 8.30 1.28 17.17
CA THR A 50 8.81 0.62 15.96
C THR A 50 7.67 -0.04 15.18
N VAL A 51 6.83 -0.82 15.85
CA VAL A 51 5.70 -1.49 15.21
C VAL A 51 4.63 -0.47 14.80
N ARG A 52 4.40 0.60 15.58
CA ARG A 52 3.49 1.69 15.21
C ARG A 52 3.90 2.32 13.88
N ASP A 53 5.18 2.64 13.70
CA ASP A 53 5.68 3.25 12.46
C ASP A 53 5.52 2.28 11.27
N ALA A 54 5.71 0.98 11.52
CA ALA A 54 5.43 -0.06 10.53
C ALA A 54 3.93 -0.17 10.18
N LEU A 55 3.02 0.04 11.14
CA LEU A 55 1.58 0.11 10.87
C LEU A 55 1.20 1.34 10.02
N VAL A 56 1.83 2.48 10.24
CA VAL A 56 1.64 3.68 9.39
C VAL A 56 2.04 3.37 7.94
N MET A 57 3.16 2.68 7.73
CA MET A 57 3.56 2.19 6.40
C MET A 57 2.56 1.16 5.83
N GLY A 58 1.89 0.39 6.70
CA GLY A 58 0.76 -0.46 6.33
C GLY A 58 -0.43 0.33 5.75
N ILE A 59 -0.76 1.50 6.30
CA ILE A 59 -1.81 2.38 5.76
C ILE A 59 -1.39 2.89 4.37
N LEU A 60 -0.13 3.24 4.20
CA LEU A 60 0.41 3.65 2.90
C LEU A 60 0.30 2.51 1.87
N ALA A 61 0.72 1.30 2.23
CA ALA A 61 0.60 0.12 1.36
C ALA A 61 -0.85 -0.18 0.97
N LEU A 62 -1.77 -0.07 1.93
CA LEU A 62 -3.21 -0.22 1.72
C LEU A 62 -3.76 0.83 0.75
N SER A 63 -3.33 2.09 0.88
CA SER A 63 -3.71 3.15 -0.05
C SER A 63 -3.20 2.89 -1.48
N TYR A 64 -2.00 2.34 -1.62
CA TYR A 64 -1.43 1.97 -2.91
C TYR A 64 -2.16 0.77 -3.54
N ASP A 65 -2.51 -0.25 -2.74
CA ASP A 65 -3.27 -1.41 -3.22
C ASP A 65 -4.69 -1.03 -3.68
N LEU A 66 -5.29 0.02 -3.13
CA LEU A 66 -6.55 0.54 -3.66
C LEU A 66 -6.41 0.99 -5.12
N LEU A 67 -5.34 1.72 -5.43
CA LEU A 67 -5.11 2.26 -6.77
C LEU A 67 -4.54 1.22 -7.73
N TRP A 68 -3.38 0.65 -7.39
CA TRP A 68 -2.74 -0.33 -8.24
C TRP A 68 -3.45 -1.67 -8.17
N GLY A 69 -3.89 -2.10 -6.99
CA GLY A 69 -4.48 -3.42 -6.80
C GLY A 69 -5.88 -3.59 -7.34
N ARG A 70 -6.76 -2.59 -7.14
CA ARG A 70 -8.13 -2.63 -7.65
C ARG A 70 -8.30 -1.98 -9.01
N ALA A 71 -7.83 -0.74 -9.19
CA ALA A 71 -8.04 -0.04 -10.45
C ALA A 71 -7.02 -0.41 -11.53
N GLY A 72 -5.91 -1.06 -11.18
CA GLY A 72 -4.90 -1.50 -12.15
C GLY A 72 -4.00 -0.38 -12.66
N VAL A 73 -3.99 0.78 -12.00
CA VAL A 73 -3.14 1.91 -12.37
C VAL A 73 -1.88 1.89 -11.51
N LEU A 74 -0.73 1.64 -12.13
CA LEU A 74 0.56 1.69 -11.46
C LEU A 74 1.05 3.14 -11.41
N THR A 75 1.42 3.61 -10.23
CA THR A 75 2.07 4.91 -10.03
C THR A 75 3.39 4.74 -9.29
N LEU A 76 4.39 5.53 -9.66
CA LEU A 76 5.70 5.58 -9.00
C LEU A 76 5.84 6.81 -8.09
N GLY A 77 4.79 7.64 -7.98
CA GLY A 77 4.79 8.88 -7.20
C GLY A 77 3.84 8.89 -6.01
N HIS A 78 3.38 7.72 -5.53
CA HIS A 78 2.37 7.67 -4.47
C HIS A 78 2.84 8.29 -3.14
N THR A 79 4.15 8.21 -2.88
CA THR A 79 4.81 8.82 -1.72
C THR A 79 4.76 10.35 -1.74
N THR A 80 4.47 10.99 -2.89
CA THR A 80 4.19 12.43 -2.92
C THR A 80 3.01 12.79 -2.03
N PHE A 81 1.96 11.96 -2.02
CA PHE A 81 0.77 12.24 -1.21
C PHE A 81 1.03 11.96 0.27
N LEU A 82 1.88 10.98 0.59
CA LEU A 82 2.41 10.77 1.95
C LEU A 82 3.16 12.02 2.42
N GLY A 83 4.12 12.52 1.64
CA GLY A 83 4.90 13.68 2.00
C GLY A 83 4.06 14.95 2.12
N LEU A 84 3.11 15.19 1.20
CA LEU A 84 2.19 16.33 1.30
C LEU A 84 1.33 16.28 2.58
N GLY A 85 0.87 15.10 2.99
CA GLY A 85 0.17 14.92 4.26
C GLY A 85 1.05 15.21 5.46
N ALA A 86 2.29 14.71 5.45
CA ALA A 86 3.27 14.90 6.51
C ALA A 86 3.69 16.37 6.67
N TYR A 87 4.07 17.03 5.58
CA TYR A 87 4.44 18.44 5.58
C TYR A 87 3.26 19.36 5.86
N GLY A 88 2.07 19.06 5.32
CA GLY A 88 0.87 19.83 5.63
C GLY A 88 0.52 19.79 7.13
N PHE A 89 0.66 18.62 7.77
CA PHE A 89 0.51 18.49 9.22
C PHE A 89 1.61 19.23 9.99
N ALA A 90 2.87 19.08 9.58
CA ALA A 90 4.01 19.70 10.27
C ALA A 90 3.96 21.24 10.19
N ILE A 91 3.71 21.80 9.02
CA ILE A 91 3.66 23.26 8.80
C ILE A 91 2.52 23.89 9.64
N THR A 92 1.34 23.30 9.60
CA THR A 92 0.17 23.82 10.34
C THR A 92 0.32 23.76 11.85
N THR A 93 0.89 22.67 12.36
CA THR A 93 1.05 22.50 13.81
C THR A 93 2.25 23.27 14.36
N VAL A 94 3.37 23.30 13.64
CA VAL A 94 4.61 23.94 14.12
C VAL A 94 4.64 25.43 13.82
N GLN A 95 4.35 25.84 12.57
CA GLN A 95 4.50 27.25 12.17
C GLN A 95 3.26 28.07 12.51
N PHE A 96 2.07 27.51 12.29
CA PHE A 96 0.81 28.20 12.57
C PHE A 96 0.24 27.91 13.97
N GLY A 97 0.87 27.01 14.74
CA GLY A 97 0.46 26.68 16.12
C GLY A 97 -0.96 26.10 16.21
N GLN A 98 -1.48 25.54 15.12
CA GLN A 98 -2.86 25.06 15.06
C GLN A 98 -3.01 23.65 15.65
N ALA A 99 -4.24 23.27 15.97
CA ALA A 99 -4.54 21.95 16.51
C ALA A 99 -4.15 20.81 15.54
N ALA A 100 -3.88 19.62 16.08
CA ALA A 100 -3.53 18.45 15.26
C ALA A 100 -4.64 18.09 14.25
N VAL A 101 -5.91 18.30 14.61
CA VAL A 101 -7.06 18.03 13.72
C VAL A 101 -7.03 18.92 12.48
N THR A 102 -6.77 20.22 12.68
CA THR A 102 -6.62 21.17 11.56
C THR A 102 -5.42 20.82 10.70
N GLY A 103 -4.32 20.36 11.29
CA GLY A 103 -3.17 19.92 10.52
C GLY A 103 -3.43 18.68 9.68
N LEU A 104 -4.19 17.71 10.21
CA LEU A 104 -4.60 16.53 9.47
C LEU A 104 -5.54 16.88 8.31
N ALA A 105 -6.48 17.81 8.54
CA ALA A 105 -7.39 18.30 7.51
C ALA A 105 -6.65 19.04 6.38
N VAL A 106 -5.71 19.93 6.73
CA VAL A 106 -4.91 20.67 5.74
C VAL A 106 -3.98 19.74 4.97
N GLY A 107 -3.26 18.84 5.64
CA GLY A 107 -2.41 17.85 4.97
C GLY A 107 -3.19 16.96 4.00
N MET A 108 -4.37 16.48 4.41
CA MET A 108 -5.27 15.72 3.53
C MET A 108 -5.76 16.58 2.35
N PHE A 109 -6.18 17.81 2.61
CA PHE A 109 -6.69 18.71 1.58
C PHE A 109 -5.61 19.03 0.53
N CYS A 110 -4.39 19.34 0.95
CA CYS A 110 -3.27 19.60 0.04
C CYS A 110 -2.99 18.40 -0.87
N ALA A 111 -2.92 17.19 -0.30
CA ALA A 111 -2.70 15.98 -1.09
C ALA A 111 -3.86 15.68 -2.05
N VAL A 112 -5.11 15.85 -1.60
CA VAL A 112 -6.32 15.68 -2.41
C VAL A 112 -6.37 16.69 -3.56
N ALA A 113 -6.07 17.96 -3.30
CA ALA A 113 -6.05 19.01 -4.31
C ALA A 113 -4.99 18.72 -5.37
N VAL A 114 -3.77 18.38 -4.96
CA VAL A 114 -2.68 18.02 -5.89
C VAL A 114 -3.03 16.77 -6.68
N ALA A 115 -3.57 15.73 -6.02
CA ALA A 115 -4.01 14.51 -6.70
C ALA A 115 -5.15 14.76 -7.68
N ALA A 116 -6.11 15.62 -7.35
CA ALA A 116 -7.22 15.97 -8.21
C ALA A 116 -6.74 16.71 -9.46
N VAL A 117 -5.85 17.69 -9.30
CA VAL A 117 -5.29 18.45 -10.43
C VAL A 117 -4.47 17.53 -11.34
N ILE A 118 -3.49 16.81 -10.78
CA ILE A 118 -2.61 15.93 -11.57
C ILE A 118 -3.41 14.78 -12.19
N GLY A 119 -4.27 14.13 -11.40
CA GLY A 119 -5.11 13.04 -11.87
C GLY A 119 -6.07 13.49 -12.96
N TYR A 120 -6.67 14.68 -12.85
CA TYR A 120 -7.58 15.22 -13.85
C TYR A 120 -6.86 15.36 -15.19
N PHE A 121 -5.72 16.07 -15.21
CA PHE A 121 -4.97 16.27 -16.45
C PHE A 121 -4.48 14.96 -17.06
N LEU A 122 -3.94 14.04 -16.26
CA LEU A 122 -3.42 12.78 -16.79
C LEU A 122 -4.51 11.83 -17.29
N LEU A 123 -5.58 11.65 -16.52
CA LEU A 123 -6.60 10.65 -16.82
C LEU A 123 -7.56 11.11 -17.91
N PHE A 124 -7.90 12.41 -17.97
CA PHE A 124 -8.72 12.96 -19.04
C PHE A 124 -7.93 13.16 -20.34
N ALA A 125 -6.63 13.40 -20.30
CA ALA A 125 -5.77 13.38 -21.49
C ALA A 125 -5.58 11.97 -22.08
N GLY A 126 -6.08 10.92 -21.41
CA GLY A 126 -5.97 9.54 -21.91
C GLY A 126 -4.62 8.89 -21.63
N VAL A 127 -3.81 9.42 -20.71
CA VAL A 127 -2.55 8.79 -20.30
C VAL A 127 -2.85 7.49 -19.54
N ARG A 128 -2.19 6.39 -19.92
CA ARG A 128 -2.41 5.05 -19.35
C ARG A 128 -1.11 4.30 -19.08
N LEU A 129 -1.18 3.30 -18.18
CA LEU A 129 -0.10 2.34 -17.88
C LEU A 129 1.24 3.03 -17.54
N HIS A 130 2.29 2.70 -18.32
CA HIS A 130 3.68 3.08 -18.06
C HIS A 130 3.89 4.60 -18.08
N PHE A 131 3.17 5.33 -18.94
CA PHE A 131 3.28 6.79 -19.00
C PHE A 131 2.76 7.46 -17.72
N PHE A 132 1.70 6.92 -17.12
CA PHE A 132 1.20 7.41 -15.84
C PHE A 132 2.24 7.22 -14.74
N ALA A 133 2.91 6.06 -14.71
CA ALA A 133 3.98 5.76 -13.79
C ALA A 133 5.16 6.75 -13.93
N ILE A 134 5.65 6.97 -15.15
CA ILE A 134 6.78 7.88 -15.43
C ILE A 134 6.45 9.32 -15.02
N ILE A 135 5.27 9.83 -15.38
CA ILE A 135 4.88 11.20 -15.03
C ILE A 135 4.70 11.33 -13.52
N SER A 136 4.11 10.34 -12.86
CA SER A 136 4.00 10.36 -11.39
C SER A 136 5.36 10.31 -10.69
N LEU A 137 6.36 9.62 -11.25
CA LEU A 137 7.73 9.67 -10.74
C LEU A 137 8.32 11.07 -10.90
N ALA A 138 8.10 11.73 -12.05
CA ALA A 138 8.55 13.11 -12.24
C ALA A 138 7.92 14.07 -11.21
N VAL A 139 6.63 13.92 -10.94
CA VAL A 139 5.92 14.67 -9.88
C VAL A 139 6.57 14.44 -8.50
N LEU A 140 6.94 13.19 -8.20
CA LEU A 140 7.65 12.86 -6.96
C LEU A 140 8.98 13.58 -6.85
N ILE A 141 9.81 13.53 -7.89
CA ILE A 141 11.12 14.20 -7.93
C ILE A 141 10.96 15.71 -7.80
N VAL A 142 9.96 16.31 -8.47
CA VAL A 142 9.66 17.74 -8.34
C VAL A 142 9.25 18.09 -6.92
N ALA A 143 8.39 17.29 -6.28
CA ALA A 143 7.99 17.49 -4.90
C ALA A 143 9.18 17.38 -3.93
N GLN A 144 10.08 16.41 -4.14
CA GLN A 144 11.31 16.28 -3.37
C GLN A 144 12.20 17.52 -3.52
N GLN A 145 12.46 17.98 -4.74
CA GLN A 145 13.28 19.18 -4.95
C GLN A 145 12.64 20.45 -4.41
N LEU A 146 11.31 20.55 -4.45
CA LEU A 146 10.61 21.66 -3.82
C LEU A 146 10.76 21.63 -2.30
N ALA A 147 10.67 20.45 -1.68
CA ALA A 147 10.87 20.27 -0.23
C ALA A 147 12.31 20.56 0.22
N VAL A 148 13.32 20.33 -0.64
CA VAL A 148 14.71 20.69 -0.33
C VAL A 148 14.97 22.18 -0.56
N SER A 149 14.47 22.73 -1.67
CA SER A 149 14.77 24.10 -2.10
C SER A 149 14.01 25.16 -1.31
N TRP A 150 12.81 24.84 -0.80
CA TRP A 150 11.93 25.81 -0.16
C TRP A 150 12.18 25.91 1.35
N GLN A 151 13.40 26.30 1.72
CA GLN A 151 13.89 26.31 3.10
C GLN A 151 13.00 27.09 4.07
N SER A 152 12.42 28.21 3.63
CA SER A 152 11.58 29.05 4.50
C SER A 152 10.30 28.38 5.02
N ILE A 153 9.76 27.41 4.28
CA ILE A 153 8.52 26.72 4.65
C ILE A 153 8.79 25.29 5.10
N THR A 154 9.71 24.59 4.46
CA THR A 154 9.89 23.14 4.66
C THR A 154 11.09 22.80 5.54
N GLY A 155 11.93 23.78 5.88
CA GLY A 155 13.19 23.55 6.57
C GLY A 155 14.30 22.98 5.68
N GLY A 156 14.04 22.78 4.38
CA GLY A 156 14.99 22.25 3.42
C GLY A 156 15.49 20.86 3.81
N ASP A 157 16.81 20.64 3.67
CA ASP A 157 17.45 19.36 4.00
C ASP A 157 17.28 18.92 5.47
N THR A 158 17.07 19.86 6.40
CA THR A 158 16.86 19.54 7.82
C THR A 158 15.43 19.06 8.09
N GLY A 159 14.48 19.48 7.25
CA GLY A 159 13.06 19.24 7.49
C GLY A 159 12.49 20.05 8.65
N ILE A 160 11.33 19.61 9.17
CA ILE A 160 10.63 20.26 10.28
C ILE A 160 10.73 19.35 11.51
N LEU A 161 11.25 19.90 12.61
CA LEU A 161 11.44 19.24 13.90
C LEU A 161 10.42 19.76 14.93
N GLY A 162 10.26 19.02 16.03
CA GLY A 162 9.42 19.44 17.16
C GLY A 162 7.93 19.39 16.86
N ILE A 163 7.52 18.50 15.96
CA ILE A 163 6.12 18.33 15.59
C ILE A 163 5.36 17.76 16.79
N PRO A 164 4.29 18.42 17.26
CA PRO A 164 3.53 17.93 18.40
C PRO A 164 2.80 16.62 18.05
N GLY A 165 2.65 15.76 19.06
CA GLY A 165 1.85 14.55 18.94
C GLY A 165 0.36 14.82 18.70
N LEU A 166 -0.39 13.76 18.42
CA LEU A 166 -1.83 13.86 18.21
C LEU A 166 -2.53 14.29 19.50
N SER A 167 -3.08 15.50 19.53
CA SER A 167 -3.92 16.00 20.61
C SER A 167 -5.27 16.46 20.07
N PHE A 168 -6.34 16.04 20.74
CA PHE A 168 -7.71 16.38 20.37
C PHE A 168 -8.32 17.27 21.45
N SER A 169 -8.55 18.54 21.12
CA SER A 169 -9.24 19.48 22.00
C SER A 169 -10.73 19.49 21.65
N VAL A 170 -11.57 18.98 22.55
CA VAL A 170 -13.04 19.05 22.42
C VAL A 170 -13.58 19.88 23.57
N GLY A 171 -13.99 21.12 23.28
CA GLY A 171 -14.40 22.08 24.30
C GLY A 171 -13.24 22.44 25.24
N SER A 172 -13.43 22.26 26.55
CA SER A 172 -12.42 22.53 27.60
C SER A 172 -11.50 21.35 27.90
N HIS A 173 -11.71 20.18 27.30
CA HIS A 173 -10.91 18.99 27.55
C HIS A 173 -9.94 18.72 26.40
N THR A 174 -8.65 18.64 26.71
CA THR A 174 -7.59 18.23 25.79
C THR A 174 -7.26 16.76 26.02
N LEU A 175 -7.60 15.92 25.05
CA LEU A 175 -7.20 14.51 25.04
C LEU A 175 -5.83 14.43 24.36
N ASP A 176 -4.79 14.25 25.16
CA ASP A 176 -3.44 14.03 24.66
C ASP A 176 -3.23 12.57 24.27
N MET A 177 -3.05 12.32 22.98
CA MET A 177 -2.75 11.01 22.42
C MET A 177 -1.28 10.90 21.95
N SER A 178 -0.41 11.78 22.43
CA SER A 178 1.03 11.77 22.13
C SER A 178 1.79 10.60 22.75
N GLY A 179 1.28 10.02 23.86
CA GLY A 179 1.93 8.93 24.56
C GLY A 179 2.15 7.67 23.68
N PRO A 180 3.17 6.83 23.95
CA PRO A 180 3.47 5.66 23.12
C PRO A 180 2.28 4.70 22.95
N ARG A 181 1.52 4.46 24.03
CA ARG A 181 0.32 3.61 24.00
C ARG A 181 -0.84 4.27 23.27
N ALA A 182 -1.06 5.56 23.48
CA ALA A 182 -2.16 6.28 22.86
C ALA A 182 -1.95 6.41 21.34
N SER A 183 -0.75 6.79 20.90
CA SER A 183 -0.40 6.85 19.48
C SER A 183 -0.49 5.49 18.78
N TRP A 184 -0.12 4.40 19.46
CA TRP A 184 -0.35 3.03 18.97
C TRP A 184 -1.83 2.77 18.69
N TYR A 185 -2.71 3.02 19.67
CA TYR A 185 -4.14 2.79 19.49
C TYR A 185 -4.72 3.68 18.39
N THR A 186 -4.29 4.94 18.29
CA THR A 186 -4.75 5.85 17.23
C THR A 186 -4.39 5.34 15.85
N VAL A 187 -3.11 4.97 15.62
CA VAL A 187 -2.67 4.42 14.32
C VAL A 187 -3.39 3.12 14.00
N ALA A 188 -3.53 2.23 14.98
CA ALA A 188 -4.22 0.97 14.80
C ALA A 188 -5.70 1.14 14.44
N VAL A 189 -6.42 2.05 15.13
CA VAL A 189 -7.82 2.37 14.83
C VAL A 189 -7.95 2.97 13.44
N VAL A 190 -7.05 3.87 13.04
CA VAL A 190 -7.07 4.46 11.69
C VAL A 190 -6.80 3.40 10.62
N LEU A 191 -5.84 2.49 10.84
CA LEU A 191 -5.58 1.39 9.91
C LEU A 191 -6.79 0.45 9.77
N LEU A 192 -7.44 0.10 10.88
CA LEU A 192 -8.67 -0.69 10.86
C LEU A 192 -9.80 0.07 10.16
N ALA A 193 -9.99 1.36 10.44
CA ALA A 193 -10.99 2.17 9.76
C ALA A 193 -10.73 2.25 8.23
N ALA A 194 -9.48 2.50 7.82
CA ALA A 194 -9.08 2.56 6.42
C ALA A 194 -9.30 1.21 5.71
N THR A 195 -8.91 0.10 6.35
CA THR A 195 -9.12 -1.24 5.81
C THR A 195 -10.61 -1.55 5.67
N ALA A 196 -11.45 -1.07 6.59
CA ALA A 196 -12.89 -1.36 6.62
C ALA A 196 -13.60 -0.54 5.55
N LEU A 197 -13.21 0.73 5.40
CA LEU A 197 -13.67 1.60 4.35
C LEU A 197 -13.34 1.02 2.98
N ILE A 198 -12.10 0.59 2.74
CA ILE A 198 -11.72 -0.05 1.47
C ILE A 198 -12.50 -1.34 1.25
N TRP A 199 -12.64 -2.16 2.29
CA TRP A 199 -13.42 -3.40 2.19
C TRP A 199 -14.88 -3.13 1.79
N LEU A 200 -15.52 -2.11 2.38
CA LEU A 200 -16.88 -1.69 2.04
C LEU A 200 -16.97 -1.17 0.60
N VAL A 201 -16.04 -0.30 0.20
CA VAL A 201 -15.96 0.24 -1.17
C VAL A 201 -15.78 -0.87 -2.19
N CYS A 202 -14.89 -1.84 -1.91
CA CYS A 202 -14.63 -2.98 -2.77
C CYS A 202 -15.81 -3.94 -2.89
N ARG A 203 -16.65 -4.06 -1.85
CA ARG A 203 -17.87 -4.89 -1.87
C ARG A 203 -19.05 -4.18 -2.54
N SER A 204 -19.02 -2.85 -2.60
CA SER A 204 -20.07 -2.04 -3.20
C SER A 204 -20.15 -2.20 -4.72
N ARG A 205 -21.19 -1.62 -5.34
CA ARG A 205 -21.32 -1.57 -6.81
C ARG A 205 -20.11 -0.88 -7.47
N TYR A 206 -19.49 0.08 -6.78
CA TYR A 206 -18.32 0.81 -7.28
C TYR A 206 -17.11 -0.11 -7.46
N GLY A 207 -16.88 -1.05 -6.53
CA GLY A 207 -15.82 -2.06 -6.65
C GLY A 207 -15.93 -2.88 -7.94
N LYS A 208 -17.15 -3.27 -8.33
CA LYS A 208 -17.39 -4.00 -9.58
C LYS A 208 -17.08 -3.17 -10.83
N VAL A 209 -17.30 -1.85 -10.77
CA VAL A 209 -16.94 -0.94 -11.87
C VAL A 209 -15.43 -0.83 -12.00
N LEU A 210 -14.71 -0.73 -10.88
CA LEU A 210 -13.24 -0.74 -10.88
C LEU A 210 -12.68 -2.06 -11.42
N ASP A 211 -13.24 -3.20 -11.01
CA ASP A 211 -12.84 -4.51 -11.53
C ASP A 211 -13.10 -4.61 -13.03
N ALA A 212 -14.21 -4.06 -13.52
CA ALA A 212 -14.51 -3.99 -14.95
C ALA A 212 -13.49 -3.14 -15.71
N ILE A 213 -13.14 -1.95 -15.19
CA ILE A 213 -12.13 -1.06 -15.76
C ILE A 213 -10.75 -1.74 -15.78
N ALA A 214 -10.35 -2.35 -14.68
CA ALA A 214 -9.08 -3.07 -14.57
C ALA A 214 -9.01 -4.28 -15.50
N SER A 215 -10.14 -4.94 -15.77
CA SER A 215 -10.22 -6.05 -16.71
C SER A 215 -10.02 -5.57 -18.16
N ASN A 216 -10.75 -4.55 -18.58
CA ASN A 216 -10.62 -4.02 -19.92
C ASN A 216 -11.31 -2.66 -19.97
N GLU A 217 -10.51 -1.61 -19.87
CA GLU A 217 -11.01 -0.24 -19.87
C GLU A 217 -11.83 0.07 -21.14
N TRP A 218 -11.38 -0.42 -22.30
CA TRP A 218 -12.09 -0.20 -23.57
C TRP A 218 -13.50 -0.82 -23.55
N ARG A 219 -13.65 -2.03 -23.02
CA ARG A 219 -14.97 -2.68 -22.86
C ARG A 219 -15.84 -1.96 -21.86
N ALA A 220 -15.28 -1.51 -20.74
CA ALA A 220 -16.03 -0.71 -19.75
C ALA A 220 -16.56 0.59 -20.38
N LYS A 221 -15.73 1.26 -21.19
CA LYS A 221 -16.11 2.47 -21.94
C LYS A 221 -17.19 2.19 -22.99
N ALA A 222 -17.10 1.07 -23.71
CA ALA A 222 -18.12 0.64 -24.68
C ALA A 222 -19.48 0.33 -24.01
N CYS A 223 -19.47 -0.10 -22.75
CA CYS A 223 -20.68 -0.28 -21.94
C CYS A 223 -21.23 1.04 -21.35
N GLY A 224 -20.66 2.20 -21.69
CA GLY A 224 -21.14 3.52 -21.27
C GLY A 224 -20.53 4.04 -19.95
N TYR A 225 -19.55 3.36 -19.35
CA TYR A 225 -18.90 3.87 -18.15
C TYR A 225 -17.85 4.95 -18.47
N HIS A 226 -17.90 6.07 -17.76
CA HIS A 226 -16.88 7.11 -17.81
C HIS A 226 -15.61 6.68 -17.05
N THR A 227 -14.73 5.92 -17.70
CA THR A 227 -13.56 5.30 -17.07
C THR A 227 -12.60 6.31 -16.43
N SER A 228 -12.28 7.41 -17.13
CA SER A 228 -11.40 8.46 -16.61
C SER A 228 -11.89 9.07 -15.30
N PHE A 229 -13.20 9.27 -15.14
CA PHE A 229 -13.77 9.82 -13.91
C PHE A 229 -13.64 8.85 -12.72
N HIS A 230 -13.88 7.56 -12.94
CA HIS A 230 -13.77 6.53 -11.90
C HIS A 230 -12.30 6.32 -11.49
N LEU A 231 -11.37 6.35 -12.45
CA LEU A 231 -9.94 6.33 -12.16
C LEU A 231 -9.50 7.55 -11.36
N LEU A 232 -10.03 8.75 -11.69
CA LEU A 232 -9.73 9.98 -10.96
C LEU A 232 -10.21 9.89 -9.50
N LEU A 233 -11.44 9.43 -9.30
CA LEU A 233 -12.02 9.29 -7.96
C LEU A 233 -11.19 8.33 -7.11
N VAL A 234 -10.82 7.16 -7.65
CA VAL A 234 -9.98 6.21 -6.90
C VAL A 234 -8.58 6.76 -6.64
N PHE A 235 -8.00 7.50 -7.58
CA PHE A 235 -6.69 8.13 -7.42
C PHE A 235 -6.70 9.14 -6.28
N VAL A 236 -7.68 10.05 -6.28
CA VAL A 236 -7.85 11.04 -5.21
C VAL A 236 -8.13 10.37 -3.86
N ALA A 237 -8.97 9.33 -3.81
CA ALA A 237 -9.23 8.58 -2.60
C ALA A 237 -7.97 7.89 -2.05
N SER A 238 -7.14 7.31 -2.93
CA SER A 238 -5.87 6.70 -2.55
C SER A 238 -4.86 7.74 -2.03
N ALA A 239 -4.81 8.93 -2.64
CA ALA A 239 -3.99 10.04 -2.19
C ALA A 239 -4.42 10.57 -0.81
N ALA A 240 -5.73 10.65 -0.55
CA ALA A 240 -6.26 11.03 0.76
C ALA A 240 -5.81 10.06 1.86
N LEU A 241 -5.88 8.74 1.61
CA LEU A 241 -5.40 7.72 2.56
C LEU A 241 -3.89 7.79 2.78
N ALA A 242 -3.10 8.00 1.71
CA ALA A 242 -1.67 8.21 1.81
C ALA A 242 -1.33 9.46 2.64
N ALA A 243 -2.08 10.54 2.47
CA ALA A 243 -1.90 11.78 3.23
C ALA A 243 -2.20 11.61 4.72
N ILE A 244 -3.24 10.83 5.07
CA ILE A 244 -3.51 10.45 6.47
C ILE A 244 -2.32 9.69 7.05
N ALA A 245 -1.77 8.71 6.32
CA ALA A 245 -0.57 8.00 6.76
C ALA A 245 0.61 8.95 6.99
N GLY A 246 0.79 9.94 6.11
CA GLY A 246 1.85 10.93 6.22
C GLY A 246 1.70 11.85 7.43
N ALA A 247 0.48 12.35 7.67
CA ALA A 247 0.19 13.17 8.84
C ALA A 247 0.40 12.38 10.15
N LEU A 248 -0.05 11.12 10.20
CA LEU A 248 0.18 10.24 11.34
C LEU A 248 1.67 9.96 11.55
N MET A 249 2.43 9.73 10.48
CA MET A 249 3.89 9.54 10.53
C MET A 249 4.54 10.76 11.18
N ALA A 250 4.27 11.97 10.68
CA ALA A 250 4.83 13.22 11.20
C ALA A 250 4.47 13.45 12.68
N ALA A 251 3.21 13.21 13.05
CA ALA A 251 2.75 13.35 14.44
C ALA A 251 3.39 12.32 15.39
N CYS A 252 3.71 11.12 14.90
CA CYS A 252 4.24 10.02 15.70
C CYS A 252 5.77 10.04 15.82
N SER A 253 6.48 10.50 14.78
CA SER A 253 7.94 10.64 14.76
C SER A 253 8.42 11.95 15.39
N GLY A 254 7.59 12.99 15.37
CA GLY A 254 7.97 14.34 15.81
C GLY A 254 8.87 15.10 14.81
N VAL A 255 9.14 14.49 13.65
CA VAL A 255 10.00 15.03 12.58
C VAL A 255 9.51 14.61 11.20
N VAL A 256 9.59 15.52 10.24
CA VAL A 256 9.45 15.22 8.81
C VAL A 256 10.64 15.77 8.05
N ALA A 257 11.27 14.94 7.22
CA ALA A 257 12.39 15.30 6.36
C ALA A 257 12.06 15.05 4.88
N PRO A 258 12.75 15.69 3.91
CA PRO A 258 12.44 15.55 2.49
C PRO A 258 12.51 14.13 1.94
N ASP A 259 13.20 13.22 2.64
CA ASP A 259 13.31 11.79 2.29
C ASP A 259 11.97 11.06 2.23
N VAL A 260 10.89 11.62 2.80
CA VAL A 260 9.53 11.10 2.62
C VAL A 260 9.09 11.11 1.15
N PHE A 261 9.70 11.97 0.33
CA PHE A 261 9.52 12.03 -1.12
C PHE A 261 10.52 11.16 -1.89
N SER A 262 11.14 10.17 -1.26
CA SER A 262 12.17 9.34 -1.91
C SER A 262 11.59 8.35 -2.94
N PRO A 263 12.21 8.24 -4.13
CA PRO A 263 11.93 7.16 -5.08
C PRO A 263 12.20 5.75 -4.51
N LEU A 264 13.13 5.64 -3.55
CA LEU A 264 13.42 4.38 -2.88
C LEU A 264 12.19 3.91 -2.08
N LEU A 265 11.59 4.82 -1.29
CA LEU A 265 10.35 4.53 -0.55
C LEU A 265 9.19 4.22 -1.51
N ALA A 266 9.09 4.91 -2.65
CA ALA A 266 8.08 4.60 -3.65
C ALA A 266 8.22 3.16 -4.20
N THR A 267 9.46 2.70 -4.38
CA THR A 267 9.77 1.33 -4.81
C THR A 267 9.49 0.31 -3.70
N GLU A 268 9.76 0.65 -2.44
CA GLU A 268 9.38 -0.15 -1.27
C GLU A 268 7.86 -0.41 -1.24
N VAL A 269 7.06 0.63 -1.42
CA VAL A 269 5.59 0.51 -1.41
C VAL A 269 5.10 -0.44 -2.50
N ILE A 270 5.68 -0.37 -3.71
CA ILE A 270 5.37 -1.31 -4.80
C ILE A 270 5.68 -2.74 -4.39
N LEU A 271 6.84 -2.96 -3.76
CA LEU A 271 7.24 -4.28 -3.29
C LEU A 271 6.31 -4.81 -2.20
N TRP A 272 5.90 -3.98 -1.25
CA TRP A 272 4.96 -4.38 -0.21
C TRP A 272 3.65 -4.87 -0.81
N VAL A 273 3.13 -4.20 -1.84
CA VAL A 273 1.89 -4.62 -2.51
C VAL A 273 2.11 -5.85 -3.41
N ALA A 274 3.23 -5.93 -4.13
CA ALA A 274 3.56 -7.08 -4.98
C ALA A 274 3.71 -8.37 -4.15
N ILE A 275 4.42 -8.29 -3.02
CA ILE A 275 4.64 -9.40 -2.08
C ILE A 275 3.36 -9.66 -1.27
N GLY A 276 2.66 -8.63 -0.80
CA GLY A 276 1.39 -8.81 -0.10
C GLY A 276 0.29 -9.46 -0.96
N GLY A 277 0.45 -9.42 -2.28
CA GLY A 277 -0.52 -9.92 -3.24
C GLY A 277 -1.50 -8.81 -3.64
N ARG A 278 -1.37 -8.38 -4.90
CA ARG A 278 -2.18 -7.32 -5.50
C ARG A 278 -3.69 -7.59 -5.38
N GLY A 279 -4.44 -6.64 -4.85
CA GLY A 279 -5.90 -6.67 -4.73
C GLY A 279 -6.45 -7.45 -3.54
N ARG A 280 -5.58 -8.01 -2.68
CA ARG A 280 -5.98 -8.70 -1.44
C ARG A 280 -6.02 -7.73 -0.27
N ILE A 281 -7.19 -7.61 0.32
CA ILE A 281 -7.40 -6.81 1.53
C ILE A 281 -6.57 -7.44 2.66
N GLY A 282 -5.59 -6.69 3.21
CA GLY A 282 -4.74 -7.09 4.33
C GLY A 282 -3.35 -7.65 3.96
N GLY A 283 -3.18 -8.25 2.79
CA GLY A 283 -1.88 -8.80 2.35
C GLY A 283 -0.77 -7.75 2.28
N PRO A 284 -0.98 -6.63 1.56
CA PRO A 284 -0.05 -5.50 1.49
C PRO A 284 0.29 -4.89 2.87
N VAL A 285 -0.67 -4.89 3.80
CA VAL A 285 -0.46 -4.37 5.16
C VAL A 285 0.52 -5.25 5.92
N ILE A 286 0.33 -6.58 5.88
CA ILE A 286 1.23 -7.53 6.53
C ILE A 286 2.63 -7.44 5.93
N ALA A 287 2.73 -7.39 4.59
CA ALA A 287 4.01 -7.25 3.90
C ALA A 287 4.72 -5.95 4.26
N ALA A 288 4.00 -4.83 4.29
CA ALA A 288 4.55 -3.54 4.70
C ALA A 288 5.06 -3.58 6.13
N VAL A 289 4.32 -4.16 7.07
CA VAL A 289 4.76 -4.27 8.47
C VAL A 289 6.03 -5.11 8.57
N VAL A 290 6.01 -6.33 8.01
CA VAL A 290 7.16 -7.25 8.09
C VAL A 290 8.40 -6.65 7.43
N LEU A 291 8.27 -6.14 6.20
CA LEU A 291 9.42 -5.60 5.47
C LEU A 291 9.93 -4.29 6.06
N THR A 292 9.07 -3.47 6.68
CA THR A 292 9.50 -2.28 7.43
C THR A 292 10.32 -2.67 8.66
N LEU A 293 9.90 -3.71 9.39
CA LEU A 293 10.66 -4.21 10.56
C LEU A 293 12.00 -4.82 10.15
N VAL A 294 12.03 -5.57 9.04
CA VAL A 294 13.29 -6.08 8.48
C VAL A 294 14.18 -4.92 8.05
N ARG A 295 13.63 -3.89 7.38
CA ARG A 295 14.36 -2.68 7.01
C ARG A 295 15.03 -2.04 8.21
N GLN A 296 14.27 -1.76 9.26
CA GLN A 296 14.79 -1.13 10.48
C GLN A 296 15.91 -1.98 11.11
N THR A 297 15.76 -3.30 11.09
CA THR A 297 16.77 -4.22 11.62
C THR A 297 18.05 -4.20 10.77
N VAL A 298 17.93 -4.32 9.44
CA VAL A 298 19.07 -4.29 8.52
C VAL A 298 19.78 -2.95 8.57
N SER A 299 19.02 -1.85 8.53
CA SER A 299 19.57 -0.49 8.61
C SER A 299 20.27 -0.20 9.94
N SER A 300 19.97 -0.94 11.00
CA SER A 300 20.72 -0.83 12.27
C SER A 300 22.14 -1.42 12.20
N TYR A 301 22.39 -2.35 11.27
CA TYR A 301 23.71 -2.97 11.08
C TYR A 301 24.49 -2.36 9.90
N SER A 302 23.80 -2.03 8.80
CA SER A 302 24.42 -1.49 7.59
C SER A 302 23.47 -0.52 6.88
N THR A 303 23.93 0.71 6.66
CA THR A 303 23.18 1.76 5.96
C THR A 303 22.92 1.39 4.49
N ASP A 304 23.91 0.82 3.80
CA ASP A 304 23.82 0.48 2.36
C ASP A 304 23.26 -0.93 2.11
N GLY A 305 23.14 -1.75 3.16
CA GLY A 305 22.67 -3.13 3.05
C GLY A 305 21.20 -3.24 2.61
N TRP A 306 20.35 -2.29 3.01
CA TRP A 306 18.92 -2.35 2.71
C TRP A 306 18.60 -2.15 1.21
N PRO A 307 19.11 -1.12 0.50
CA PRO A 307 18.89 -0.98 -0.95
C PRO A 307 19.31 -2.21 -1.76
N LEU A 308 20.40 -2.89 -1.38
CA LEU A 308 20.86 -4.11 -2.04
C LEU A 308 19.88 -5.28 -1.83
N ILE A 309 19.45 -5.49 -0.60
CA ILE A 309 18.43 -6.50 -0.26
C ILE A 309 17.13 -6.19 -1.00
N LEU A 310 16.75 -4.92 -1.07
CA LEU A 310 15.56 -4.47 -1.78
C LEU A 310 15.62 -4.77 -3.28
N GLY A 311 16.75 -4.47 -3.93
CA GLY A 311 16.98 -4.82 -5.34
C GLY A 311 16.95 -6.33 -5.57
N GLY A 312 17.55 -7.12 -4.68
CA GLY A 312 17.50 -8.58 -4.71
C GLY A 312 16.09 -9.13 -4.53
N LEU A 313 15.33 -8.59 -3.57
CA LEU A 313 13.94 -8.97 -3.32
C LEU A 313 13.04 -8.58 -4.50
N PHE A 314 13.28 -7.44 -5.13
CA PHE A 314 12.60 -7.02 -6.35
C PHE A 314 12.85 -7.99 -7.49
N LEU A 315 14.11 -8.33 -7.75
CA LEU A 315 14.47 -9.31 -8.77
C LEU A 315 13.85 -10.68 -8.47
N ALA A 316 13.90 -11.13 -7.22
CA ALA A 316 13.28 -12.39 -6.80
C ALA A 316 11.75 -12.37 -7.00
N CYS A 317 11.09 -11.26 -6.67
CA CYS A 317 9.66 -11.10 -6.90
C CYS A 317 9.32 -11.15 -8.39
N VAL A 318 10.11 -10.50 -9.25
CA VAL A 318 9.90 -10.50 -10.70
C VAL A 318 10.16 -11.88 -11.31
N LEU A 319 11.21 -12.58 -10.88
CA LEU A 319 11.63 -13.88 -11.42
C LEU A 319 10.77 -15.04 -10.92
N PHE A 320 10.55 -15.13 -9.61
CA PHE A 320 9.89 -16.27 -8.98
C PHE A 320 8.39 -16.04 -8.74
N MET A 321 7.96 -14.78 -8.69
CA MET A 321 6.57 -14.41 -8.42
C MET A 321 5.97 -13.49 -9.49
N PRO A 322 6.10 -13.78 -10.80
CA PRO A 322 5.54 -12.94 -11.86
C PRO A 322 3.99 -12.83 -11.80
N LYS A 323 3.34 -13.59 -10.92
CA LYS A 323 1.89 -13.65 -10.68
C LYS A 323 1.44 -13.09 -9.30
N GLY A 324 2.37 -12.60 -8.47
CA GLY A 324 2.14 -12.23 -7.07
C GLY A 324 1.98 -13.45 -6.14
N LEU A 325 2.13 -13.24 -4.82
CA LEU A 325 1.92 -14.28 -3.80
C LEU A 325 0.46 -14.74 -3.80
N ARG A 326 0.14 -15.78 -4.57
CA ARG A 326 -1.12 -16.51 -4.40
C ARG A 326 -0.89 -17.56 -3.30
N LEU A 327 -1.28 -17.27 -2.06
CA LEU A 327 -1.08 -18.18 -0.91
C LEU A 327 -1.62 -19.60 -1.20
N HIS A 328 -2.74 -19.69 -1.93
CA HIS A 328 -3.33 -20.96 -2.40
C HIS A 328 -2.43 -21.72 -3.38
N GLU A 329 -1.71 -21.04 -4.28
CA GLU A 329 -0.80 -21.69 -5.23
C GLU A 329 0.48 -22.18 -4.55
N LEU A 330 0.94 -21.51 -3.48
CA LEU A 330 2.06 -22.00 -2.65
C LEU A 330 1.68 -23.21 -1.81
N VAL A 331 0.49 -23.22 -1.22
CA VAL A 331 -0.05 -24.39 -0.50
C VAL A 331 -0.23 -25.56 -1.47
N GLU A 332 -0.78 -25.32 -2.67
CA GLU A 332 -0.89 -26.37 -3.69
C GLU A 332 0.47 -26.82 -4.25
N ALA A 333 1.45 -25.93 -4.40
CA ALA A 333 2.80 -26.28 -4.84
C ALA A 333 3.52 -27.10 -3.76
N ALA A 334 3.37 -26.75 -2.49
CA ALA A 334 3.88 -27.53 -1.36
C ALA A 334 3.19 -28.89 -1.25
N HIS A 335 1.87 -28.97 -1.45
CA HIS A 335 1.14 -30.25 -1.51
C HIS A 335 1.52 -31.09 -2.73
N ARG A 336 1.80 -30.48 -3.89
CA ARG A 336 2.27 -31.18 -5.09
C ARG A 336 3.69 -31.70 -4.91
N ALA A 337 4.59 -30.91 -4.31
CA ALA A 337 5.93 -31.35 -3.96
C ALA A 337 5.90 -32.48 -2.92
N GLY A 338 5.04 -32.39 -1.90
CA GLY A 338 4.84 -33.45 -0.91
C GLY A 338 4.30 -34.76 -1.51
N ARG A 339 3.41 -34.69 -2.52
CA ARG A 339 2.93 -35.87 -3.24
C ARG A 339 3.97 -36.47 -4.19
N ALA A 340 4.85 -35.65 -4.77
CA ALA A 340 5.96 -36.14 -5.61
C ALA A 340 7.02 -36.88 -4.79
N VAL A 341 7.23 -36.48 -3.53
CA VAL A 341 8.14 -37.17 -2.60
C VAL A 341 7.55 -38.49 -2.07
N TRP A 342 6.22 -38.62 -2.02
CA TRP A 342 5.54 -39.82 -1.49
C TRP A 342 4.91 -40.74 -2.55
N GLY A 343 4.94 -40.35 -3.83
CA GLY A 343 4.38 -41.14 -4.93
C GLY A 343 5.30 -42.28 -5.34
N ARG A 344 4.96 -43.51 -4.95
CA ARG A 344 5.63 -44.73 -5.44
C ARG A 344 5.64 -44.74 -6.98
N PRO A 345 6.77 -45.03 -7.63
CA PRO A 345 6.80 -45.14 -9.09
C PRO A 345 5.87 -46.27 -9.56
N PRO A 346 5.20 -46.11 -10.72
CA PRO A 346 4.34 -47.15 -11.26
C PRO A 346 5.16 -48.40 -11.59
N VAL A 347 4.72 -49.55 -11.10
CA VAL A 347 5.28 -50.86 -11.45
C VAL A 347 5.01 -51.11 -12.93
N HIS A 348 6.04 -50.94 -13.76
CA HIS A 348 6.00 -51.40 -15.15
C HIS A 348 5.95 -52.95 -15.13
N ARG A 349 4.77 -53.52 -15.40
CA ARG A 349 4.69 -54.92 -15.83
C ARG A 349 5.26 -54.99 -17.24
N ALA A 350 6.47 -55.50 -17.36
CA ALA A 350 7.05 -55.94 -18.62
C ALA A 350 6.49 -57.32 -18.99
N GLY A 351 6.31 -57.54 -20.30
CA GLY A 351 6.24 -58.88 -20.89
C GLY A 351 4.83 -59.31 -21.29
N HIS A 352 4.48 -59.07 -22.55
CA HIS A 352 4.26 -60.15 -23.51
C HIS A 352 4.32 -59.55 -24.93
N ALA A 353 5.47 -59.75 -25.58
CA ALA A 353 5.58 -59.76 -27.01
C ALA A 353 5.76 -61.23 -27.41
N GLN A 354 4.85 -61.74 -28.23
CA GLN A 354 4.87 -62.97 -29.03
C GLN A 354 3.49 -63.01 -29.69
N GLU A 355 3.26 -63.30 -30.97
CA GLU A 355 4.07 -63.66 -32.13
C GLU A 355 3.04 -63.71 -33.28
N GLU A 356 3.43 -63.28 -34.48
CA GLU A 356 2.87 -63.65 -35.79
C GLU A 356 1.40 -64.14 -35.94
N ARG A 357 0.53 -63.32 -36.56
CA ARG A 357 -0.13 -63.53 -37.88
C ARG A 357 -1.35 -62.63 -38.06
#